data_AF-A0A953VX44-F1
#
_entry.id   AF-A0A953VX44-F1
#
_cell.length_a   1.000
_cell.length_b   1.000
_cell.length_c   1.000
_cell.angle_alpha   90.00
_cell.angle_beta   90.00
_cell.angle_gamma   90.00
#
_symmetry.space_group_name_H-M   'P 1'
#
loop_
_entity.id
_entity.type
_entity.pdbx_description
1 polymer ?
#
loop_
_entity_poly.entity_id
_entity_poly.type
_entity_poly.pdbx_seq_one_letter_code
_entity_poly.pdbx_strand_id
1 'polypeptide(L)'
;MKTRFWAASLVALGLASGAQAAPTQYGGTGNWYDVVFASITWTQAKAAAQASVFKGVQGYLVTVTSAGEQGFINTLNPNSAQLWIGATDEVTEGQWVWDGGPEAGQLLSATYSNWSAGEPNNAGGEDYAVGWWSGDRWNDLPNLARSGYVVEWSPAPVPLPASLPLAVGALGLLAMVRRRKG
;
A
#
# COMPACT_ATOMS: atom_id res chain seq x y z
N MET A 1 58.33 11.20 -0.68
CA MET A 1 57.46 10.48 0.27
C MET A 1 56.10 10.32 -0.40
N LYS A 2 55.77 9.11 -0.89
CA LYS A 2 54.58 8.84 -1.73
C LYS A 2 53.55 8.09 -0.90
N THR A 3 52.41 8.69 -0.57
CA THR A 3 51.29 8.02 0.10
C THR A 3 50.24 7.64 -0.93
N ARG A 4 50.00 6.33 -1.06
CA ARG A 4 49.00 5.71 -1.94
C ARG A 4 47.69 5.61 -1.17
N PHE A 5 46.60 6.12 -1.73
CA PHE A 5 45.25 5.89 -1.20
C PHE A 5 44.65 4.66 -1.89
N TRP A 6 44.13 3.73 -1.09
CA TRP A 6 43.46 2.52 -1.55
C TRP A 6 42.02 2.85 -1.94
N ALA A 7 41.61 2.51 -3.17
CA ALA A 7 40.21 2.55 -3.56
C ALA A 7 39.52 1.28 -3.00
N ALA A 8 38.49 1.47 -2.18
CA ALA A 8 37.61 0.39 -1.78
C ALA A 8 36.62 0.11 -2.93
N SER A 9 36.72 -1.08 -3.54
CA SER A 9 35.72 -1.56 -4.50
C SER A 9 34.46 -1.98 -3.74
N LEU A 10 33.41 -1.17 -3.84
CA LEU A 10 32.05 -1.60 -3.55
C LEU A 10 31.59 -2.55 -4.66
N VAL A 11 31.64 -3.85 -4.39
CA VAL A 11 30.92 -4.84 -5.20
C VAL A 11 29.46 -4.77 -4.77
N ALA A 12 28.67 -3.98 -5.48
CA ALA A 12 27.22 -4.12 -5.42
C ALA A 12 26.85 -5.44 -6.10
N LEU A 13 26.62 -6.47 -5.29
CA LEU A 13 26.08 -7.74 -5.79
C LEU A 13 24.62 -7.48 -6.18
N GLY A 14 24.41 -7.13 -7.46
CA GLY A 14 23.07 -7.04 -8.03
C GLY A 14 22.43 -8.42 -8.01
N LEU A 15 21.55 -8.66 -7.05
CA LEU A 15 20.59 -9.76 -7.17
C LEU A 15 19.71 -9.42 -8.37
N ALA A 16 19.91 -10.14 -9.47
CA ALA A 16 18.99 -10.07 -10.59
C ALA A 16 17.64 -10.65 -10.11
N SER A 17 16.69 -9.77 -9.79
CA SER A 17 15.31 -10.16 -9.56
C SER A 17 14.74 -10.68 -10.88
N GLY A 18 14.29 -11.94 -10.90
CA GLY A 18 13.43 -12.43 -11.97
C GLY A 18 12.28 -11.46 -12.18
N ALA A 19 11.83 -11.28 -13.42
CA ALA A 19 10.86 -10.24 -13.80
C ALA A 19 9.68 -10.16 -12.83
N GLN A 20 9.76 -9.19 -11.91
CA GLN A 20 8.66 -8.86 -11.02
C GLN A 20 7.61 -8.19 -11.89
N ALA A 21 6.37 -8.67 -11.85
CA ALA A 21 5.28 -8.00 -12.55
C ALA A 21 5.27 -6.54 -12.08
N ALA A 22 5.11 -5.59 -13.00
CA ALA A 22 5.07 -4.18 -12.63
C ALA A 22 3.99 -3.92 -11.58
N PRO A 23 4.19 -2.95 -10.66
CA PRO A 23 3.16 -2.56 -9.70
C PRO A 23 1.78 -2.38 -10.36
N THR A 24 0.74 -2.91 -9.73
CA THR A 24 -0.63 -2.94 -10.27
C THR A 24 -1.53 -2.02 -9.46
N GLN A 25 -2.37 -1.24 -10.15
CA GLN A 25 -3.29 -0.32 -9.48
C GLN A 25 -4.59 -1.01 -9.09
N TYR A 26 -5.06 -0.77 -7.86
CA TYR A 26 -6.42 -1.10 -7.49
C TYR A 26 -7.35 0.08 -7.81
N GLY A 27 -8.36 -0.14 -8.64
CA GLY A 27 -9.33 0.91 -8.97
C GLY A 27 -10.19 1.39 -7.80
N GLY A 28 -10.31 0.60 -6.73
CA GLY A 28 -11.12 0.95 -5.55
C GLY A 28 -10.50 2.04 -4.67
N THR A 29 -9.17 2.05 -4.53
CA THR A 29 -8.42 3.04 -3.74
C THR A 29 -7.66 4.03 -4.61
N GLY A 30 -7.28 3.62 -5.84
CA GLY A 30 -6.35 4.36 -6.69
C GLY A 30 -4.88 4.10 -6.34
N ASN A 31 -4.60 3.26 -5.35
CA ASN A 31 -3.25 2.93 -4.90
C ASN A 31 -2.60 1.87 -5.78
N TRP A 32 -1.28 1.80 -5.73
CA TRP A 32 -0.47 0.83 -6.46
C TRP A 32 0.13 -0.18 -5.50
N TYR A 33 0.18 -1.45 -5.93
CA TYR A 33 0.60 -2.55 -5.09
C TYR A 33 1.57 -3.45 -5.85
N ASP A 34 2.51 -4.04 -5.12
CA ASP A 34 3.38 -5.08 -5.64
C ASP A 34 3.68 -6.13 -4.55
N VAL A 35 3.86 -7.38 -4.98
CA VAL A 35 4.22 -8.50 -4.12
C VAL A 35 5.71 -8.77 -4.26
N VAL A 36 6.44 -8.56 -3.17
CA VAL A 36 7.88 -8.79 -3.12
C VAL A 36 8.16 -10.10 -2.41
N PHE A 37 8.54 -11.12 -3.18
CA PHE A 37 8.98 -12.39 -2.62
C PHE A 37 10.40 -12.27 -2.08
N ALA A 38 10.54 -12.43 -0.76
CA ALA A 38 11.80 -12.32 -0.04
C ALA A 38 11.79 -13.24 1.19
N SER A 39 12.91 -13.30 1.91
CA SER A 39 13.01 -13.98 3.20
C SER A 39 13.62 -13.03 4.23
N ILE A 40 12.80 -12.07 4.67
CA ILE A 40 13.21 -10.97 5.55
C ILE A 40 12.25 -10.81 6.72
N THR A 41 12.74 -10.16 7.78
CA THR A 41 11.93 -9.80 8.95
C THR A 41 10.94 -8.70 8.62
N TRP A 42 9.93 -8.50 9.47
CA TRP A 42 8.95 -7.43 9.26
C TRP A 42 9.61 -6.04 9.25
N THR A 43 10.51 -5.78 10.20
CA THR A 43 11.27 -4.51 10.25
C THR A 43 12.13 -4.28 9.01
N GLN A 44 12.72 -5.32 8.44
CA GLN A 44 13.44 -5.24 7.17
C GLN A 44 12.49 -4.98 5.99
N ALA A 45 11.31 -5.61 5.99
CA ALA A 45 10.29 -5.39 4.96
C ALA A 45 9.74 -3.95 4.99
N LYS A 46 9.48 -3.41 6.18
CA LYS A 46 9.15 -1.99 6.41
C LYS A 46 10.21 -1.08 5.81
N ALA A 47 11.48 -1.30 6.15
CA ALA A 47 12.58 -0.49 5.63
C ALA A 47 12.71 -0.60 4.09
N ALA A 48 12.53 -1.80 3.53
CA ALA A 48 12.58 -2.02 2.08
C ALA A 48 11.41 -1.35 1.35
N ALA A 49 10.19 -1.42 1.91
CA ALA A 49 9.01 -0.73 1.38
C ALA A 49 9.22 0.79 1.41
N GLN A 50 9.71 1.35 2.53
CA GLN A 50 10.04 2.77 2.68
C GLN A 50 11.17 3.26 1.75
N ALA A 51 12.07 2.36 1.34
CA ALA A 51 13.12 2.67 0.36
C ALA A 51 12.61 2.64 -1.10
N SER A 52 11.42 2.08 -1.34
CA SER A 52 10.84 1.98 -2.67
C SER A 52 10.09 3.25 -3.08
N VAL A 53 10.20 3.63 -4.35
CA VAL A 53 9.49 4.78 -4.91
C VAL A 53 8.84 4.39 -6.22
N PHE A 54 7.54 4.63 -6.35
CA PHE A 54 6.80 4.42 -7.60
C PHE A 54 6.04 5.68 -7.97
N LYS A 55 6.22 6.17 -9.21
CA LYS A 55 5.61 7.41 -9.71
C LYS A 55 5.83 8.63 -8.80
N GLY A 56 6.98 8.69 -8.13
CA GLY A 56 7.32 9.77 -7.21
C GLY A 56 6.69 9.68 -5.82
N VAL A 57 6.00 8.57 -5.52
CA VAL A 57 5.40 8.28 -4.21
C VAL A 57 6.27 7.28 -3.46
N GLN A 58 6.54 7.53 -2.18
CA GLN A 58 7.26 6.60 -1.31
C GLN A 58 6.36 5.43 -0.91
N GLY A 59 6.91 4.22 -0.90
CA GLY A 59 6.18 3.01 -0.53
C GLY A 59 6.11 2.80 0.98
N TYR A 60 5.17 1.94 1.39
CA TYR A 60 5.02 1.44 2.75
C TYR A 60 4.47 0.01 2.71
N LEU A 61 4.55 -0.73 3.82
CA LEU A 61 3.92 -2.05 3.90
C LEU A 61 2.41 -1.89 3.78
N VAL A 62 1.78 -2.74 2.98
CA VAL A 62 0.36 -2.59 2.60
C VAL A 62 -0.55 -2.38 3.81
N THR A 63 -1.46 -1.44 3.68
CA THR A 63 -2.61 -1.28 4.55
C THR A 63 -3.81 -1.95 3.89
N VAL A 64 -4.62 -2.68 4.65
CA VAL A 64 -5.79 -3.38 4.09
C VAL A 64 -7.02 -2.89 4.83
N THR A 65 -7.73 -1.97 4.20
CA THR A 65 -8.81 -1.18 4.80
C THR A 65 -10.20 -1.69 4.42
N SER A 66 -10.27 -2.66 3.51
CA SER A 66 -11.54 -3.23 3.06
C SER A 66 -11.39 -4.66 2.51
N ALA A 67 -12.50 -5.40 2.49
CA ALA A 67 -12.55 -6.71 1.84
C ALA A 67 -12.31 -6.64 0.31
N GLY A 68 -12.65 -5.51 -0.34
CA GLY A 68 -12.40 -5.31 -1.76
C GLY A 68 -10.90 -5.19 -2.06
N GLU A 69 -10.18 -4.47 -1.20
CA GLU A 69 -8.73 -4.36 -1.25
C GLU A 69 -8.04 -5.71 -0.98
N GLN A 70 -8.45 -6.45 0.08
CA GLN A 70 -7.95 -7.81 0.32
C GLN A 70 -8.17 -8.71 -0.90
N GLY A 71 -9.36 -8.65 -1.50
CA GLY A 71 -9.70 -9.43 -2.69
C GLY A 71 -8.83 -9.06 -3.90
N PHE A 72 -8.50 -7.78 -4.09
CA PHE A 72 -7.58 -7.36 -5.12
C PHE A 72 -6.16 -7.88 -4.88
N ILE A 73 -5.64 -7.77 -3.65
CA ILE A 73 -4.27 -8.22 -3.34
C ILE A 73 -4.17 -9.75 -3.48
N ASN A 74 -5.24 -10.50 -3.19
CA ASN A 74 -5.30 -11.95 -3.46
C ASN A 74 -5.04 -12.27 -4.95
N THR A 75 -5.40 -11.38 -5.89
CA THR A 75 -5.10 -11.57 -7.31
C THR A 75 -3.62 -11.40 -7.66
N LEU A 76 -2.89 -10.62 -6.85
CA LEU A 76 -1.45 -10.41 -6.99
C LEU A 76 -0.63 -11.53 -6.33
N ASN A 77 -1.25 -12.29 -5.41
CA ASN A 77 -0.65 -13.41 -4.68
C ASN A 77 -1.37 -14.75 -4.97
N PRO A 78 -1.36 -15.24 -6.22
CA PRO A 78 -2.16 -16.40 -6.63
C PRO A 78 -1.77 -17.72 -5.95
N ASN A 79 -0.57 -17.79 -5.38
CA ASN A 79 -0.07 -18.98 -4.68
C ASN A 79 -0.29 -18.90 -3.17
N SER A 80 -1.01 -17.88 -2.68
CA SER A 80 -1.24 -17.63 -1.25
C SER A 80 0.06 -17.71 -0.43
N ALA A 81 1.14 -17.11 -0.94
CA ALA A 81 2.35 -17.00 -0.16
C ALA A 81 2.05 -16.17 1.10
N GLN A 82 2.58 -16.60 2.24
CA GLN A 82 2.55 -15.76 3.44
C GLN A 82 3.41 -14.52 3.17
N LEU A 83 2.89 -13.34 3.51
CA LEU A 83 3.52 -12.05 3.22
C LEU A 83 3.25 -11.07 4.35
N TRP A 84 4.25 -10.28 4.74
CA TRP A 84 4.10 -9.19 5.69
C TRP A 84 3.14 -8.13 5.18
N ILE A 85 2.29 -7.63 6.09
CA ILE A 85 1.44 -6.46 5.90
C ILE A 85 1.77 -5.39 6.95
N GLY A 86 1.30 -4.16 6.76
CA GLY A 86 1.69 -3.01 7.57
C GLY A 86 1.09 -2.92 8.96
N ALA A 87 0.41 -3.96 9.46
CA ALA A 87 -0.20 -3.95 10.79
C ALA A 87 0.78 -4.43 11.87
N THR A 88 0.77 -3.74 13.02
CA THR A 88 1.59 -4.05 14.19
C THR A 88 0.92 -3.57 15.47
N ASP A 89 1.20 -4.20 16.60
CA ASP A 89 0.88 -3.73 17.95
C ASP A 89 2.12 -3.61 18.85
N GLU A 90 3.32 -3.51 18.26
CA GLU A 90 4.63 -3.46 18.97
C GLU A 90 4.72 -2.36 20.05
N VAL A 91 3.91 -1.31 19.93
CA VAL A 91 3.84 -0.20 20.88
C VAL A 91 2.93 -0.51 22.06
N THR A 92 1.82 -1.21 21.83
CA THR A 92 0.81 -1.51 22.85
C THR A 92 0.08 -2.79 22.47
N GLU A 93 0.45 -3.88 23.15
CA GLU A 93 -0.15 -5.20 23.03
C GLU A 93 -1.69 -5.16 22.93
N GLY A 94 -2.23 -5.81 21.90
CA GLY A 94 -3.65 -5.90 21.62
C GLY A 94 -4.26 -4.63 20.98
N GLN A 95 -3.46 -3.59 20.73
CA GLN A 95 -3.87 -2.38 20.00
C GLN A 95 -3.19 -2.33 18.63
N TRP A 96 -3.71 -3.14 17.70
CA TRP A 96 -3.21 -3.23 16.34
C TRP A 96 -3.49 -1.95 15.54
N VAL A 97 -2.44 -1.38 14.98
CA VAL A 97 -2.46 -0.18 14.14
C VAL A 97 -1.78 -0.41 12.80
N TRP A 98 -2.10 0.42 11.82
CA TRP A 98 -1.29 0.54 10.61
C TRP A 98 -0.02 1.33 10.90
N ASP A 99 1.14 0.81 10.52
CA ASP A 99 2.44 1.45 10.76
C ASP A 99 2.75 2.59 9.77
N GLY A 100 2.22 2.50 8.55
CA GLY A 100 2.52 3.42 7.46
C GLY A 100 1.31 3.76 6.61
N GLY A 101 1.55 4.53 5.55
CA GLY A 101 0.51 4.97 4.64
C GLY A 101 -0.37 6.10 5.17
N PRO A 102 -1.41 6.49 4.41
CA PRO A 102 -2.44 7.44 4.85
C PRO A 102 -3.15 7.04 6.16
N GLU A 103 -3.16 5.75 6.47
CA GLU A 103 -3.83 5.15 7.63
C GLU A 103 -2.91 5.02 8.86
N ALA A 104 -1.66 5.49 8.80
CA ALA A 104 -0.69 5.35 9.88
C ALA A 104 -1.26 5.78 11.25
N GLY A 105 -1.13 4.89 12.24
CA GLY A 105 -1.62 5.05 13.61
C GLY A 105 -3.11 4.78 13.81
N GLN A 106 -3.88 4.46 12.76
CA GLN A 106 -5.28 4.11 12.90
C GLN A 106 -5.43 2.68 13.43
N LEU A 107 -6.36 2.49 14.38
CA LEU A 107 -6.70 1.18 14.91
C LEU A 107 -7.42 0.32 13.86
N LEU A 108 -6.98 -0.92 13.70
CA LEU A 108 -7.64 -1.89 12.81
C LEU A 108 -9.09 -2.15 13.22
N SER A 109 -9.39 -2.11 14.52
CA SER A 109 -10.74 -2.29 15.07
C SER A 109 -11.75 -1.23 14.62
N ALA A 110 -11.27 -0.08 14.11
CA ALA A 110 -12.10 0.99 13.58
C ALA A 110 -12.37 0.89 12.07
N THR A 111 -11.63 0.02 11.35
CA THR A 111 -11.64 -0.02 9.88
C THR A 111 -11.99 -1.40 9.35
N TYR A 112 -11.01 -2.29 9.28
CA TYR A 112 -11.15 -3.63 8.75
C TYR A 112 -10.05 -4.53 9.34
N SER A 113 -10.41 -5.80 9.56
CA SER A 113 -9.45 -6.84 9.88
C SER A 113 -9.84 -8.16 9.25
N ASN A 114 -8.84 -8.95 8.83
CA ASN A 114 -9.06 -10.29 8.29
C ASN A 114 -8.34 -11.37 9.11
N TRP A 115 -8.25 -11.20 10.43
CA TRP A 115 -7.64 -12.18 11.34
C TRP A 115 -8.22 -13.58 11.15
N SER A 116 -7.34 -14.58 11.27
CA SER A 116 -7.74 -15.98 11.39
C SER A 116 -8.48 -16.19 12.71
N ALA A 117 -9.27 -17.26 12.78
CA ALA A 117 -9.99 -17.59 14.01
C ALA A 117 -8.98 -17.86 15.14
N GLY A 118 -9.10 -17.12 16.24
CA GLY A 118 -8.18 -17.19 17.38
C GLY A 118 -7.05 -16.16 17.36
N GLU A 119 -6.88 -15.43 16.25
CA GLU A 119 -5.84 -14.41 16.09
C GLU A 119 -6.36 -12.98 16.28
N PRO A 120 -5.47 -12.03 16.63
CA PRO A 120 -4.08 -12.22 17.04
C PRO A 120 -3.99 -12.79 18.46
N ASN A 121 -3.00 -13.66 18.72
CA ASN A 121 -2.91 -14.43 19.97
C ASN A 121 -1.65 -14.13 20.81
N ASN A 122 -0.70 -13.38 20.26
CA ASN A 122 0.57 -13.04 20.85
C ASN A 122 1.35 -14.26 21.39
N ALA A 123 1.46 -15.32 20.61
CA ALA A 123 2.15 -16.54 21.01
C ALA A 123 3.66 -16.32 21.05
N GLY A 124 4.14 -15.78 22.18
CA GLY A 124 5.56 -15.57 22.44
C GLY A 124 6.09 -14.21 22.01
N GLY A 125 5.29 -13.15 22.05
CA GLY A 125 5.72 -11.79 21.70
C GLY A 125 5.62 -11.56 20.19
N GLU A 126 4.43 -11.74 19.63
CA GLU A 126 4.15 -11.66 18.21
C GLU A 126 3.52 -10.31 17.87
N ASP A 127 4.34 -9.34 17.45
CA ASP A 127 3.88 -7.96 17.30
C ASP A 127 3.59 -7.54 15.84
N TYR A 128 3.67 -8.46 14.87
CA TYR A 128 3.69 -8.11 13.43
C TYR A 128 2.79 -9.01 12.57
N ALA A 129 1.94 -8.40 11.75
CA ALA A 129 0.95 -9.13 10.98
C ALA A 129 1.51 -9.71 9.66
N VAL A 130 1.19 -10.97 9.41
CA VAL A 130 1.31 -11.65 8.12
C VAL A 130 -0.08 -11.93 7.54
N GLY A 131 -0.23 -11.78 6.23
CA GLY A 131 -1.41 -12.24 5.50
C GLY A 131 -1.23 -13.68 4.98
N TRP A 132 -2.32 -14.26 4.48
CA TRP A 132 -2.36 -15.59 3.85
C TRP A 132 -1.85 -16.73 4.76
N TRP A 133 -2.13 -16.66 6.05
CA TRP A 133 -1.78 -17.70 7.02
C TRP A 133 -2.65 -18.96 6.85
N SER A 134 -3.96 -18.78 6.77
CA SER A 134 -4.96 -19.82 6.57
C SER A 134 -5.96 -19.33 5.52
N GLY A 135 -5.72 -19.68 4.26
CA GLY A 135 -6.42 -19.07 3.12
C GLY A 135 -5.97 -17.63 2.90
N ASP A 136 -6.88 -16.66 3.02
CA ASP A 136 -6.59 -15.22 2.90
C ASP A 136 -6.48 -14.51 4.27
N ARG A 137 -6.54 -15.27 5.37
CA ARG A 137 -6.59 -14.77 6.74
C ARG A 137 -5.24 -14.35 7.30
N TRP A 138 -5.27 -13.47 8.29
CA TRP A 138 -4.08 -12.91 8.93
C TRP A 138 -3.70 -13.63 10.22
N ASN A 139 -2.42 -13.53 10.58
CA ASN A 139 -1.81 -14.03 11.82
C ASN A 139 -0.76 -13.03 12.29
N ASP A 140 -0.52 -12.94 13.57
CA ASP A 140 0.62 -12.23 14.16
C ASP A 140 1.85 -13.14 14.22
N LEU A 141 3.04 -12.58 14.07
CA LEU A 141 4.31 -13.31 14.15
C LEU A 141 5.39 -12.44 14.81
N PRO A 142 6.43 -13.03 15.41
CA PRO A 142 7.52 -12.26 15.98
C PRO A 142 8.41 -11.69 14.87
N ASN A 143 9.15 -10.61 15.15
CA ASN A 143 10.09 -10.01 14.18
C ASN A 143 11.23 -10.95 13.75
N LEU A 144 11.38 -12.12 14.38
CA LEU A 144 12.35 -13.15 13.99
C LEU A 144 11.86 -14.04 12.84
N ALA A 145 10.55 -14.06 12.58
CA ALA A 145 9.99 -14.78 11.46
C ALA A 145 10.45 -14.16 10.13
N ARG A 146 10.35 -14.93 9.05
CA ARG A 146 10.79 -14.52 7.72
C ARG A 146 9.69 -14.71 6.70
N SER A 147 9.43 -13.66 5.94
CA SER A 147 8.40 -13.64 4.90
C SER A 147 8.78 -12.69 3.77
N GLY A 148 8.04 -12.78 2.66
CA GLY A 148 7.96 -11.70 1.68
C GLY A 148 7.08 -10.57 2.21
N TYR A 149 6.74 -9.60 1.37
CA TYR A 149 5.86 -8.51 1.77
C TYR A 149 5.06 -7.96 0.61
N VAL A 150 3.97 -7.28 0.93
CA VAL A 150 3.24 -6.45 -0.03
C VAL A 150 3.60 -5.00 0.24
N VAL A 151 4.02 -4.30 -0.81
CA VAL A 151 4.27 -2.86 -0.79
C VAL A 151 3.11 -2.13 -1.44
N GLU A 152 2.75 -1.00 -0.86
CA GLU A 152 1.71 -0.10 -1.35
C GLU A 152 2.29 1.30 -1.58
N TRP A 153 1.84 1.95 -2.64
CA TRP A 153 2.08 3.36 -2.91
C TRP A 153 0.74 4.07 -3.08
N SER A 154 0.47 5.05 -2.22
CA SER A 154 -0.74 5.88 -2.23
C SER A 154 -0.47 7.25 -2.83
N PRO A 155 -0.80 7.48 -4.12
CA PRO A 155 -0.76 8.82 -4.67
C PRO A 155 -1.78 9.70 -3.97
N ALA A 156 -1.49 11.00 -3.86
CA ALA A 156 -2.53 11.95 -3.46
C ALA A 156 -3.75 11.78 -4.39
N PRO A 157 -4.99 11.90 -3.86
CA PRO A 157 -6.19 11.86 -4.70
C PRO A 157 -6.01 12.83 -5.86
N VAL A 158 -6.21 12.36 -7.09
CA VAL A 158 -6.17 13.25 -8.25
C VAL A 158 -7.26 14.31 -8.04
N PRO A 159 -6.94 15.61 -7.86
CA PRO A 159 -7.98 16.61 -7.83
C PRO A 159 -8.71 16.51 -9.17
N LEU A 160 -10.03 16.27 -9.14
CA LEU A 160 -10.82 16.20 -10.36
C LEU A 160 -10.43 17.41 -11.23
N PRO A 161 -10.07 17.22 -12.52
CA PRO A 161 -9.80 18.36 -13.38
C PRO A 161 -11.02 19.27 -13.25
N ALA A 162 -10.81 20.52 -12.84
CA ALA A 162 -11.88 21.51 -12.76
C ALA A 162 -12.57 21.49 -14.13
N SER A 163 -13.74 20.84 -14.18
CA SER A 163 -14.51 20.72 -15.39
C SER A 163 -14.93 22.14 -15.74
N LEU A 164 -14.24 22.75 -16.70
CA LEU A 164 -14.72 23.97 -17.34
C LEU A 164 -16.16 23.68 -17.76
N PRO A 165 -17.17 24.36 -17.22
CA PRO A 165 -18.50 24.24 -17.78
C PRO A 165 -18.42 24.82 -19.19
N LEU A 166 -18.35 23.95 -20.20
CA LEU A 166 -18.62 24.32 -21.58
C LEU A 166 -20.07 24.81 -21.60
N ALA A 167 -20.22 26.13 -21.58
CA ALA A 167 -21.48 26.80 -21.80
C ALA A 167 -22.00 26.45 -23.20
N VAL A 168 -22.76 25.36 -23.30
CA VAL A 168 -23.64 25.13 -24.44
C VAL A 168 -24.99 25.72 -24.09
N GLY A 169 -25.08 27.04 -24.29
CA GLY A 169 -26.31 27.82 -24.20
C GLY A 169 -26.48 28.64 -25.47
N ALA A 170 -26.54 27.97 -26.62
CA ALA A 170 -26.88 28.58 -27.90
C ALA A 170 -28.13 27.90 -28.47
N LEU A 171 -29.31 28.38 -28.07
CA LEU A 171 -30.57 28.19 -28.80
C LEU A 171 -31.39 29.46 -28.60
N GLY A 172 -31.58 30.19 -29.69
CA GLY A 172 -32.17 31.53 -29.70
C GLY A 172 -33.69 31.55 -29.63
N LEU A 173 -34.22 32.78 -29.54
CA LEU A 173 -35.57 33.10 -29.99
C LEU A 173 -35.63 34.59 -30.35
N LEU A 174 -35.67 34.84 -31.65
CA LEU A 174 -36.22 36.07 -32.23
C LEU A 174 -37.74 36.08 -31.92
N ALA A 175 -38.22 37.12 -31.24
CA ALA A 175 -39.63 37.51 -31.34
C ALA A 175 -39.76 39.03 -31.22
N MET A 176 -39.95 39.65 -32.37
CA MET A 176 -40.36 41.03 -32.55
C MET A 176 -41.81 41.20 -32.09
N VAL A 177 -42.09 42.08 -31.12
CA VAL A 177 -43.41 42.74 -31.01
C VAL A 177 -43.21 44.22 -30.72
N ARG A 178 -43.61 45.02 -31.70
CA ARG A 178 -43.78 46.48 -31.65
C ARG A 178 -45.19 46.79 -31.15
N ARG A 179 -45.36 47.70 -30.17
CA ARG A 179 -46.44 48.70 -30.20
C ARG A 179 -46.26 49.87 -29.21
N ARG A 180 -46.37 51.08 -29.77
CA ARG A 180 -46.47 52.41 -29.14
C ARG A 180 -47.67 52.53 -28.17
N LYS A 181 -47.57 53.39 -27.15
CA LYS A 181 -48.12 54.77 -27.08
C LYS A 181 -48.14 55.27 -25.62
N GLY A 182 -47.93 56.59 -25.46
CA GLY A 182 -48.01 57.36 -24.23
C GLY A 182 -47.14 58.60 -24.38
#